data_AF-A0A9N7JJJ6-F1
#
_entry.id   AF-A0A9N7JJJ6-F1
#
_cell.length_a   1.000
_cell.length_b   1.000
_cell.length_c   1.000
_cell.angle_alpha   90.00
_cell.angle_beta   90.00
_cell.angle_gamma   90.00
#
_symmetry.space_group_name_H-M   'P 1'
#
loop_
_entity.id
_entity.type
_entity.pdbx_description
1 polymer ?
#
loop_
_entity_poly.entity_id
_entity_poly.type
_entity_poly.pdbx_seq_one_letter_code
_entity_poly.pdbx_strand_id
1 'polypeptide(L)'
;MEKLRLELINNRHKNQYLNMIEECEEDIKTTGFELYIPISNKDSFEEDMYKLKQRHEGVNLENGWVPESVFWLMNENSNEIIGVIAIRHKLI
;
A
#
# COMPACT_ATOMS: atom_id res chain seq x y z
N MET A 1 -2.38 -11.17 -21.81
CA MET A 1 -3.28 -10.62 -20.77
C MET A 1 -2.49 -10.61 -19.48
N GLU A 2 -2.43 -9.49 -18.78
CA GLU A 2 -1.73 -9.44 -17.49
C GLU A 2 -2.44 -10.34 -16.49
N LYS A 3 -1.66 -11.08 -15.71
CA LYS A 3 -2.19 -11.92 -14.64
C LYS A 3 -2.00 -11.15 -13.35
N LEU A 4 -3.11 -10.77 -12.72
CA LEU A 4 -3.10 -9.92 -11.53
C LEU A 4 -3.53 -10.73 -10.30
N ARG A 5 -2.92 -10.43 -9.16
CA ARG A 5 -3.36 -10.98 -7.87
C ARG A 5 -3.33 -9.92 -6.77
N LEU A 6 -4.21 -10.09 -5.79
CA LEU A 6 -4.18 -9.32 -4.56
C LEU A 6 -3.43 -10.10 -3.49
N GLU A 7 -2.47 -9.46 -2.86
CA GLU A 7 -1.81 -9.98 -1.66
C GLU A 7 -2.06 -9.04 -0.50
N LEU A 8 -2.45 -9.58 0.67
CA LEU A 8 -2.47 -8.79 1.90
C LEU A 8 -1.07 -8.21 2.14
N ILE A 9 -0.99 -6.95 2.60
CA ILE A 9 0.29 -6.30 2.82
C ILE A 9 1.25 -7.17 3.63
N ASN A 10 2.49 -7.25 3.15
CA ASN A 10 3.54 -8.03 3.79
C ASN A 10 4.92 -7.51 3.37
N ASN A 11 5.93 -7.82 4.18
CA ASN A 11 7.29 -7.31 3.99
C ASN A 11 8.07 -8.03 2.87
N ARG A 12 7.50 -9.06 2.22
CA ARG A 12 8.23 -9.84 1.18
C ARG A 12 8.51 -9.03 -0.07
N HIS A 13 7.68 -8.02 -0.35
CA HIS A 13 7.73 -7.20 -1.56
C HIS A 13 8.35 -5.83 -1.32
N LYS A 14 9.25 -5.70 -0.34
CA LYS A 14 9.87 -4.42 0.04
C LYS A 14 10.48 -3.69 -1.16
N ASN A 15 11.25 -4.37 -2.00
CA ASN A 15 11.91 -3.73 -3.14
C ASN A 15 10.90 -3.29 -4.22
N GLN A 16 9.94 -4.14 -4.56
CA GLN A 16 8.85 -3.79 -5.48
C GLN A 16 8.09 -2.56 -4.99
N TYR A 17 7.88 -2.50 -3.68
CA TYR A 17 7.17 -1.40 -3.05
C TYR A 17 7.94 -0.08 -3.12
N LEU A 18 9.26 -0.11 -2.83
CA LEU A 18 10.12 1.07 -2.96
C LEU A 18 10.17 1.57 -4.41
N ASN A 19 10.29 0.65 -5.38
CA ASN A 19 10.24 1.01 -6.80
C ASN A 19 8.89 1.67 -7.16
N MET A 20 7.77 1.11 -6.70
CA MET A 20 6.45 1.68 -6.93
C MET A 20 6.32 3.09 -6.35
N ILE A 21 6.89 3.37 -5.16
CA ILE A 21 6.88 4.74 -4.61
C ILE A 21 7.69 5.68 -5.51
N GLU A 22 8.88 5.29 -5.93
CA GLU A 22 9.72 6.10 -6.81
C GLU A 22 8.98 6.44 -8.12
N GLU A 23 8.32 5.45 -8.73
CA GLU A 23 7.46 5.65 -9.91
C GLU A 23 6.28 6.60 -9.62
N CYS A 24 5.62 6.44 -8.48
CA CYS A 24 4.51 7.32 -8.09
C CYS A 24 4.98 8.76 -7.84
N GLU A 25 6.15 8.97 -7.23
CA GLU A 25 6.73 10.30 -7.05
C GLU A 25 7.02 10.97 -8.39
N GLU A 26 7.56 10.22 -9.36
CA GLU A 26 7.80 10.70 -10.72
C GLU A 26 6.49 11.02 -11.44
N ASP A 27 5.46 10.17 -11.30
CA ASP A 27 4.16 10.39 -11.89
C ASP A 27 3.47 11.63 -11.30
N ILE A 28 3.47 11.79 -9.96
CA ILE A 28 2.95 13.00 -9.28
C ILE A 28 3.64 14.26 -9.81
N LYS A 29 4.98 14.25 -9.95
CA LYS A 29 5.76 15.38 -10.48
C LYS A 29 5.39 15.70 -11.94
N THR A 30 5.01 14.69 -12.71
CA THR A 30 4.74 14.79 -14.15
C THR A 30 3.29 15.15 -14.46
N THR A 31 2.34 14.53 -13.77
CA THR A 31 0.90 14.58 -14.06
C THR A 31 0.13 15.44 -13.06
N GLY A 32 0.68 15.65 -11.86
CA GLY A 32 -0.02 16.29 -10.74
C GLY A 32 -1.11 15.41 -10.12
N PHE A 33 -1.18 14.12 -10.46
CA PHE A 33 -2.18 13.20 -9.94
C PHE A 33 -1.83 12.77 -8.51
N GLU A 34 -2.68 13.07 -7.54
CA GLU A 34 -2.49 12.62 -6.15
C GLU A 34 -2.91 11.15 -5.98
N LEU A 35 -1.95 10.30 -5.64
CA LEU A 35 -2.16 8.90 -5.31
C LEU A 35 -2.23 8.71 -3.78
N TYR A 36 -3.12 7.83 -3.32
CA TYR A 36 -3.07 7.33 -1.95
C TYR A 36 -1.93 6.30 -1.85
N ILE A 37 -0.79 6.74 -1.32
CA ILE A 37 0.33 5.85 -1.01
C ILE A 37 0.35 5.65 0.51
N PRO A 38 0.09 4.43 1.01
CA PRO A 38 0.05 4.20 2.46
C PRO A 38 1.42 4.22 3.17
N ILE A 39 2.54 4.35 2.45
CA ILE A 39 3.90 4.41 3.01
C ILE A 39 4.65 5.57 2.35
N SER A 40 5.39 6.32 3.16
CA SER A 40 5.84 7.66 2.77
C SER A 40 7.19 7.68 2.05
N ASN A 41 8.16 6.84 2.44
CA ASN A 41 9.48 6.71 1.81
C ASN A 41 10.26 5.48 2.31
N LYS A 42 11.51 5.32 1.85
CA LYS A 42 12.41 4.21 2.21
C LYS A 42 12.73 4.14 3.70
N ASP A 43 12.84 5.28 4.36
CA ASP A 43 13.20 5.36 5.78
C ASP A 43 12.01 5.04 6.68
N SER A 44 10.77 5.27 6.20
CA SER A 44 9.54 5.00 6.95
C SER A 44 8.93 3.60 6.70
N PHE A 45 9.50 2.81 5.77
CA PHE A 45 8.90 1.54 5.34
C PHE A 45 8.48 0.61 6.49
N GLU A 46 9.37 0.36 7.45
CA GLU A 46 9.07 -0.57 8.56
C GLU A 46 7.99 -0.02 9.49
N GLU A 47 8.00 1.29 9.74
CA GLU A 47 7.00 1.95 10.58
C GLU A 47 5.62 1.95 9.91
N ASP A 48 5.58 2.22 8.61
CA ASP A 48 4.32 2.24 7.87
C ASP A 48 3.76 0.82 7.70
N MET A 49 4.59 -0.19 7.45
CA MET A 49 4.16 -1.60 7.48
C MET A 49 3.58 -1.98 8.84
N TYR A 50 4.19 -1.51 9.93
CA TYR A 50 3.66 -1.72 11.27
C TYR A 50 2.31 -1.03 11.47
N LYS A 51 2.15 0.24 11.05
CA LYS A 51 0.87 0.95 11.11
C LYS A 51 -0.22 0.24 10.31
N LEU A 52 0.08 -0.22 9.09
CA LEU A 52 -0.88 -0.92 8.25
C LEU A 52 -1.30 -2.26 8.86
N LYS A 53 -0.38 -2.97 9.51
CA LYS A 53 -0.72 -4.18 10.29
C LYS A 53 -1.67 -3.84 11.45
N GLN A 54 -1.39 -2.77 12.18
CA GLN A 54 -2.26 -2.34 13.28
C GLN A 54 -3.65 -1.93 12.79
N ARG A 55 -3.74 -1.27 11.63
CA ARG A 55 -5.01 -0.95 10.97
C ARG A 55 -5.80 -2.20 10.60
N HIS A 56 -5.14 -3.23 10.10
CA HIS A 56 -5.75 -4.53 9.81
C HIS A 56 -6.29 -5.23 11.06
N GLU A 57 -5.50 -5.22 12.14
CA GLU A 57 -5.87 -5.82 13.42
C GLU A 57 -6.89 -4.99 14.22
N GLY A 58 -7.13 -3.73 13.82
CA GLY A 58 -8.03 -2.82 14.52
C GLY A 58 -7.47 -2.30 15.84
N VAL A 59 -6.15 -2.30 16.01
CA VAL A 59 -5.46 -1.88 17.23
C VAL A 59 -4.80 -0.52 17.03
N ASN A 60 -4.71 0.28 18.11
CA ASN A 60 -4.16 1.64 18.10
C ASN A 60 -4.66 2.52 16.94
N LEU A 61 -5.95 2.39 16.61
CA LEU A 61 -6.60 3.24 15.62
C LEU A 61 -6.83 4.64 16.21
N GLU A 62 -6.74 5.65 15.35
CA GLU A 62 -7.18 7.00 15.68
C GLU A 62 -8.68 7.03 16.01
N ASN A 63 -9.11 8.04 16.78
CA ASN A 63 -10.51 8.15 17.16
C ASN A 63 -11.40 8.30 15.91
N GLY A 64 -12.48 7.50 15.85
CA GLY A 64 -13.38 7.44 14.70
C GLY A 64 -12.89 6.56 13.55
N TRP A 65 -11.68 5.99 13.60
CA TRP A 65 -11.23 5.05 12.56
C TRP A 65 -11.83 3.66 12.78
N VAL A 66 -11.88 2.90 11.69
CA VAL A 66 -12.34 1.50 11.68
C VAL A 66 -11.25 0.63 11.08
N PRO A 67 -11.21 -0.67 11.40
CA PRO A 67 -10.23 -1.56 10.81
C PRO A 67 -10.29 -1.57 9.28
N GLU A 68 -9.14 -1.67 8.63
CA GLU A 68 -9.01 -1.79 7.19
C GLU A 68 -7.94 -2.79 6.78
N SER A 69 -8.17 -3.51 5.69
CA SER A 69 -7.16 -4.36 5.07
C SER A 69 -6.58 -3.66 3.85
N VAL A 70 -5.25 -3.55 3.80
CA VAL A 70 -4.54 -3.05 2.63
C VAL A 70 -3.98 -4.22 1.84
N PHE A 71 -4.02 -4.13 0.51
CA PHE A 71 -3.55 -5.16 -0.41
C PHE A 71 -2.62 -4.57 -1.46
N TRP A 72 -1.57 -5.31 -1.78
CA TRP A 72 -0.76 -5.11 -2.97
C TRP A 72 -1.47 -5.71 -4.18
N LEU A 73 -1.67 -4.90 -5.23
CA LEU A 73 -2.05 -5.39 -6.54
C LEU A 73 -0.76 -5.77 -7.28
N MET A 74 -0.51 -7.07 -7.37
CA MET A 74 0.68 -7.63 -8.01
C MET A 74 0.40 -7.95 -9.47
N ASN A 75 1.30 -7.56 -10.36
CA ASN A 75 1.43 -8.16 -11.69
C ASN A 75 2.27 -9.44 -11.56
N GLU A 76 1.67 -10.61 -11.82
CA GLU A 76 2.37 -11.88 -11.66
C GLU A 76 3.46 -12.11 -12.71
N ASN A 77 3.33 -11.49 -13.89
CA ASN A 77 4.29 -11.70 -14.98
C ASN A 77 5.59 -10.94 -14.73
N SER A 78 5.50 -9.68 -14.27
CA SER A 78 6.67 -8.85 -13.94
C SER A 78 7.11 -8.96 -12.47
N ASN A 79 6.25 -9.52 -11.60
CA ASN A 79 6.44 -9.57 -10.16
C ASN A 79 6.62 -8.17 -9.54
N GLU A 80 5.81 -7.21 -10.01
CA GLU A 80 5.78 -5.82 -9.57
C GLU A 80 4.48 -5.49 -8.83
N ILE A 81 4.54 -4.53 -7.91
CA ILE A 81 3.34 -3.91 -7.35
C ILE A 81 2.93 -2.80 -8.31
N ILE A 82 1.73 -2.89 -8.86
CA ILE A 82 1.19 -1.90 -9.81
C ILE A 82 0.08 -1.04 -9.18
N GLY A 83 -0.19 -1.24 -7.89
CA GLY A 83 -1.16 -0.46 -7.15
C GLY A 83 -1.44 -1.00 -5.76
N VAL A 84 -2.22 -0.22 -5.01
CA VAL A 84 -2.61 -0.52 -3.63
C VAL A 84 -4.12 -0.39 -3.48
N ILE A 85 -4.74 -1.31 -2.76
CA ILE A 85 -6.17 -1.27 -2.44
C ILE A 85 -6.34 -1.28 -0.93
N ALA A 86 -7.01 -0.28 -0.37
CA ALA A 86 -7.44 -0.26 1.02
C ALA A 86 -8.93 -0.58 1.11
N ILE A 87 -9.29 -1.55 1.96
CA ILE A 87 -10.67 -1.99 2.16
C ILE A 87 -11.02 -1.83 3.64
N ARG A 88 -11.87 -0.85 3.95
CA ARG A 88 -12.43 -0.68 5.29
C ARG A 88 -13.41 -1.82 5.58
N HIS A 89 -13.30 -2.44 6.76
CA HIS A 89 -14.14 -3.59 7.14
C HIS A 89 -15.59 -3.18 7.44
N LYS A 90 -15.81 -1.89 7.73
CA LYS A 90 -17.13 -1.28 7.93
C LYS A 90 -17.09 0.21 7.59
N LEU A 91 -18.26 0.80 7.43
CA LEU A 91 -18.44 2.26 7.36
C LEU A 91 -18.94 2.78 8.71
N ILE A 92 -18.84 4.10 8.92
CA ILE A 92 -19.32 4.79 10.13
C ILE A 92 -20.71 5.34 9.85
#